data_AF-A0A1I5GT24-F1
#
_entry.id   AF-A0A1I5GT24-F1
#
_cell.length_a   1.000
_cell.length_b   1.000
_cell.length_c   1.000
_cell.angle_alpha   90.00
_cell.angle_beta   90.00
_cell.angle_gamma   90.00
#
_symmetry.space_group_name_H-M   'P 1'
#
loop_
_entity.id
_entity.type
_entity.pdbx_description
1 polymer ?
#
loop_
_entity_poly.entity_id
_entity_poly.type
_entity_poly.pdbx_seq_one_letter_code
_entity_poly.pdbx_strand_id
1 'polypeptide(L)'
;MVTRGFTGRGSSGDQSSRIPPGQHLVEDFPVLSAGPTPHVEPSDWKFTVKIGPKPVKVWNWSEFNALPKTKVTRDIHCVTSWSKLDTAWEGVLVEDILADAGLDRPTDFVLAHCYDKYSTNVPLADLLSGKAMVALTYAGKPLSRDHGGPARLLVPHLYFWKSAKWVNALQFTTRDEPGFWEGHGYHIYGDPWREQRYTND
;
A
#
# COMPACT_ATOMS: atom_id res chain seq x y z
N MET A 1 -28.20 39.75 31.34
CA MET A 1 -27.34 39.51 30.16
C MET A 1 -25.97 39.09 30.67
N VAL A 2 -25.68 37.78 30.71
CA VAL A 2 -24.33 37.23 30.94
C VAL A 2 -24.21 35.98 30.09
N THR A 3 -23.31 36.03 29.11
CA THR A 3 -23.13 35.01 28.06
C THR A 3 -22.33 33.83 28.61
N ARG A 4 -22.83 32.61 28.41
CA ARG A 4 -22.08 31.36 28.63
C ARG A 4 -20.98 31.24 27.58
N GLY A 5 -19.73 31.28 28.03
CA GLY A 5 -18.54 31.03 27.21
C GLY A 5 -18.36 29.53 26.94
N PHE A 6 -18.21 29.24 25.64
CA PHE A 6 -17.92 27.95 25.02
C PHE A 6 -16.88 27.10 25.78
N THR A 7 -17.23 25.84 26.05
CA THR A 7 -16.27 24.79 26.34
C THR A 7 -15.51 24.43 25.07
N GLY A 8 -14.18 24.55 25.11
CA GLY A 8 -13.29 24.17 24.03
C GLY A 8 -13.46 22.69 23.69
N ARG A 9 -13.78 22.41 22.43
CA ARG A 9 -13.89 21.06 21.87
C ARG A 9 -12.47 20.48 21.76
N GLY A 10 -12.08 19.64 22.71
CA GLY A 10 -10.86 18.82 22.61
C GLY A 10 -11.01 17.83 21.45
N SER A 11 -10.21 18.01 20.39
CA SER A 11 -10.08 17.05 19.29
C SER A 11 -8.83 17.28 18.42
N SER A 12 -8.14 18.42 18.55
CA SER A 12 -6.96 18.73 17.72
C SER A 12 -5.66 18.06 18.19
N GLY A 13 -5.53 17.73 19.48
CA GLY A 13 -4.33 17.09 20.03
C GLY A 13 -4.13 15.65 19.57
N ASP A 14 -5.21 14.87 19.51
CA ASP A 14 -5.19 13.42 19.20
C ASP A 14 -4.88 13.12 17.72
N GLN A 15 -5.33 13.99 16.81
CA GLN A 15 -5.02 13.84 15.38
C GLN A 15 -3.58 14.27 15.06
N SER A 16 -3.02 15.24 15.79
CA SER A 16 -1.68 15.76 15.50
C SER A 16 -0.59 14.68 15.63
N SER A 17 -0.72 13.76 16.59
CA SER A 17 0.21 12.64 16.78
C SER A 17 0.07 11.52 15.74
N ARG A 18 -0.93 11.59 14.85
CA ARG A 18 -1.15 10.64 13.75
C ARG A 18 -0.73 11.21 12.39
N ILE A 19 -0.37 12.49 12.35
CA ILE A 19 0.02 13.20 11.13
C ILE A 19 1.54 13.40 11.18
N PRO A 20 2.31 12.78 10.26
CA PRO A 20 3.76 12.95 10.21
C PRO A 20 4.18 14.41 9.93
N PRO A 21 5.42 14.79 10.27
CA PRO A 21 5.94 16.11 9.95
C PRO A 21 5.80 16.45 8.45
N GLY A 22 5.51 17.73 8.17
CA GLY A 22 5.36 18.23 6.80
C GLY A 22 4.10 17.73 6.06
N GLN A 23 3.15 17.10 6.76
CA GLN A 23 1.88 16.62 6.17
C GLN A 23 0.68 17.49 6.58
N HIS A 24 -0.35 17.52 5.73
CA HIS A 24 -1.67 18.07 6.05
C HIS A 24 -2.78 17.03 5.87
N LEU A 25 -3.85 17.14 6.66
CA LEU A 25 -4.99 16.23 6.59
C LEU A 25 -5.84 16.49 5.34
N VAL A 26 -6.30 15.43 4.68
CA VAL A 26 -7.29 15.49 3.58
C VAL A 26 -8.54 14.66 3.88
N GLU A 27 -9.69 15.20 3.48
CA GLU A 27 -11.01 14.56 3.66
C GLU A 27 -11.35 13.62 2.50
N ASP A 28 -10.94 13.97 1.29
CA ASP A 28 -11.08 13.13 0.09
C ASP A 28 -9.95 12.10 -0.01
N PHE A 29 -10.00 11.25 -1.04
CA PHE A 29 -8.90 10.34 -1.35
C PHE A 29 -8.26 10.80 -2.66
N PRO A 30 -7.17 11.58 -2.62
CA PRO A 30 -6.53 12.11 -3.82
C PRO A 30 -6.06 10.98 -4.76
N VAL A 31 -6.29 11.18 -6.06
CA VAL A 31 -5.80 10.28 -7.11
C VAL A 31 -4.47 10.81 -7.64
N LEU A 32 -3.41 10.03 -7.46
CA LEU A 32 -2.09 10.29 -8.03
C LEU A 32 -1.64 9.08 -8.84
N SER A 33 -1.14 9.28 -10.05
CA SER A 33 -0.56 8.23 -10.88
C SER A 33 0.64 8.77 -11.66
N ALA A 34 1.65 7.93 -11.85
CA ALA A 34 2.81 8.25 -12.68
C ALA A 34 2.48 8.22 -14.19
N GLY A 35 1.44 7.47 -14.56
CA GLY A 35 0.99 7.30 -15.94
C GLY A 35 -0.53 7.17 -16.03
N PRO A 36 -1.06 6.84 -17.23
CA PRO A 36 -2.48 6.66 -17.45
C PRO A 36 -3.03 5.48 -16.63
N THR A 37 -4.25 5.62 -16.11
CA THR A 37 -4.95 4.55 -15.40
C THR A 37 -5.13 3.34 -16.34
N PRO A 38 -4.48 2.18 -16.10
CA PRO A 38 -4.69 0.99 -16.92
C PRO A 38 -6.13 0.48 -16.78
N HIS A 39 -6.58 -0.25 -17.79
CA HIS A 39 -7.84 -0.98 -17.74
C HIS A 39 -7.50 -2.45 -17.47
N VAL A 40 -7.82 -2.92 -16.26
CA VAL A 40 -7.54 -4.28 -15.82
C VAL A 40 -8.85 -4.92 -15.44
N GLU A 41 -9.38 -5.75 -16.34
CA GLU A 41 -10.61 -6.49 -16.10
C GLU A 41 -10.33 -7.71 -15.18
N PRO A 42 -11.25 -8.05 -14.26
CA PRO A 42 -11.07 -9.22 -13.40
C PRO A 42 -10.85 -10.53 -14.15
N SER A 43 -11.38 -10.68 -15.37
CA SER A 43 -11.15 -11.87 -16.21
C SER A 43 -9.69 -12.03 -16.67
N ASP A 44 -8.98 -10.92 -16.84
CA ASP A 44 -7.58 -10.89 -17.30
C ASP A 44 -6.60 -10.75 -16.14
N TRP A 45 -7.12 -10.49 -14.94
CA TRP A 45 -6.31 -10.27 -13.75
C TRP A 45 -5.68 -11.59 -13.27
N LYS A 46 -4.38 -11.52 -13.03
CA LYS A 46 -3.57 -12.58 -12.45
C LYS A 46 -2.64 -11.97 -11.41
N PHE A 47 -2.45 -12.69 -10.32
CA PHE A 47 -1.45 -12.37 -9.32
C PHE A 47 -0.42 -13.48 -9.22
N THR A 48 0.85 -13.12 -9.16
CA THR A 48 1.96 -14.09 -9.17
C THR A 48 2.91 -13.85 -8.01
N VAL A 49 3.24 -14.91 -7.27
CA VAL A 49 4.40 -14.90 -6.37
C VAL A 49 5.60 -15.48 -7.11
N LYS A 50 6.75 -14.81 -7.03
CA LYS A 50 8.00 -15.21 -7.71
C LYS A 50 9.17 -15.24 -6.74
N ILE A 51 10.14 -16.12 -6.95
CA ILE A 51 11.46 -16.06 -6.31
C ILE A 51 12.49 -15.74 -7.39
N GLY A 52 13.07 -14.54 -7.34
CA GLY A 52 13.77 -13.96 -8.47
C GLY A 52 12.90 -13.98 -9.73
N PRO A 53 13.42 -14.41 -10.90
CA PRO A 53 12.63 -14.45 -12.13
C PRO A 53 11.62 -15.62 -12.18
N LYS A 54 11.66 -16.58 -11.24
CA LYS A 54 10.90 -17.84 -11.34
C LYS A 54 9.52 -17.70 -10.67
N PRO A 55 8.41 -17.93 -11.39
CA PRO A 55 7.09 -17.98 -10.76
C PRO A 55 6.96 -19.22 -9.87
N VAL A 56 6.38 -19.03 -8.68
CA VAL A 56 6.10 -20.10 -7.70
C VAL A 56 4.62 -20.46 -7.72
N LYS A 57 3.75 -19.46 -7.65
CA LYS A 57 2.29 -19.64 -7.69
C LYS A 57 1.63 -18.48 -8.42
N VAL A 58 0.56 -18.79 -9.14
CA VAL A 58 -0.27 -17.84 -9.88
C VAL A 58 -1.71 -18.08 -9.49
N TRP A 59 -2.45 -17.00 -9.21
CA TRP A 59 -3.88 -17.04 -8.98
C TRP A 59 -4.58 -16.22 -10.06
N ASN A 60 -5.68 -16.72 -10.58
CA ASN A 60 -6.67 -15.89 -11.25
C ASN A 60 -7.55 -15.14 -10.23
N TRP A 61 -8.44 -14.27 -10.72
CA TRP A 61 -9.29 -13.46 -9.85
C TRP A 61 -10.17 -14.27 -8.89
N SER A 62 -10.76 -15.38 -9.35
CA SER A 62 -11.63 -16.23 -8.53
C SER A 62 -10.83 -16.93 -7.42
N GLU A 63 -9.70 -17.53 -7.80
CA GLU A 63 -8.80 -18.23 -6.87
C GLU A 63 -8.26 -17.28 -5.79
N PHE A 64 -7.81 -16.09 -6.19
CA PHE A 64 -7.32 -15.11 -5.22
C PHE A 64 -8.43 -14.61 -4.30
N ASN A 65 -9.66 -14.48 -4.80
CA ASN A 65 -10.80 -14.08 -3.98
C ASN A 65 -11.26 -15.18 -3.01
N ALA A 66 -10.85 -16.43 -3.20
CA ALA A 66 -11.11 -17.52 -2.28
C ALA A 66 -10.13 -17.58 -1.10
N LEU A 67 -9.02 -16.82 -1.16
CA LEU A 67 -8.08 -16.70 -0.05
C LEU A 67 -8.72 -15.98 1.16
N PRO A 68 -8.19 -16.20 2.39
CA PRO A 68 -8.65 -15.49 3.58
C PRO A 68 -8.64 -13.97 3.39
N LYS A 69 -9.75 -13.31 3.75
CA LYS A 69 -9.88 -11.85 3.69
C LYS A 69 -9.82 -11.25 5.08
N THR A 70 -9.06 -10.18 5.22
CA THR A 70 -8.88 -9.43 6.46
C THR A 70 -9.30 -7.99 6.27
N LYS A 71 -10.01 -7.42 7.25
CA LYS A 71 -10.38 -6.00 7.32
C LYS A 71 -9.40 -5.25 8.20
N VAL A 72 -8.89 -4.12 7.73
CA VAL A 72 -8.00 -3.24 8.49
C VAL A 72 -8.42 -1.79 8.35
N THR A 73 -8.31 -1.02 9.43
CA THR A 73 -8.38 0.45 9.38
C THR A 73 -6.98 0.99 9.66
N ARG A 74 -6.45 1.81 8.75
CA ARG A 74 -5.09 2.35 8.83
C ARG A 74 -5.06 3.79 8.34
N ASP A 75 -4.01 4.51 8.74
CA ASP A 75 -3.70 5.83 8.19
C ASP A 75 -2.76 5.66 7.00
N ILE A 76 -2.85 6.55 6.03
CA ILE A 76 -1.97 6.57 4.87
C ILE A 76 -1.38 7.96 4.68
N HIS A 77 -0.11 8.01 4.28
CA HIS A 77 0.64 9.25 4.16
C HIS A 77 1.31 9.32 2.79
N CYS A 78 1.04 10.38 2.04
CA CYS A 78 1.63 10.58 0.74
C CYS A 78 2.81 11.54 0.79
N VAL A 79 3.84 11.21 0.01
CA VAL A 79 5.03 12.02 -0.22
C VAL A 79 4.73 13.42 -0.78
N THR A 80 3.56 13.62 -1.41
CA THR A 80 3.09 14.94 -1.83
C THR A 80 2.38 15.68 -0.70
N SER A 81 2.79 15.41 0.54
CA SER A 81 2.44 16.14 1.77
C SER A 81 0.99 16.04 2.26
N TRP A 82 0.19 15.07 1.82
CA TRP A 82 -1.14 14.82 2.40
C TRP A 82 -1.20 13.52 3.23
N SER A 83 -2.01 13.53 4.28
CA SER A 83 -2.33 12.39 5.14
C SER A 83 -3.83 12.13 5.12
N LYS A 84 -4.22 10.86 5.05
CA LYS A 84 -5.61 10.45 5.19
C LYS A 84 -5.74 9.46 6.34
N LEU A 85 -6.56 9.82 7.31
CA LEU A 85 -6.79 9.00 8.50
C LEU A 85 -7.96 8.05 8.30
N ASP A 86 -7.98 6.99 9.11
CA ASP A 86 -9.11 6.07 9.27
C ASP A 86 -9.55 5.41 7.95
N THR A 87 -8.59 5.10 7.07
CA THR A 87 -8.86 4.42 5.81
C THR A 87 -9.17 2.93 6.04
N ALA A 88 -10.38 2.51 5.67
CA ALA A 88 -10.85 1.13 5.83
C ALA A 88 -10.60 0.30 4.57
N TRP A 89 -9.84 -0.78 4.71
CA TRP A 89 -9.42 -1.67 3.63
C TRP A 89 -9.82 -3.11 3.92
N GLU A 90 -10.03 -3.88 2.86
CA GLU A 90 -10.15 -5.33 2.95
C GLU A 90 -9.49 -6.01 1.77
N GLY A 91 -8.81 -7.12 2.05
CA GLY A 91 -7.99 -7.84 1.10
C GLY A 91 -7.33 -9.05 1.73
N VAL A 92 -6.31 -9.58 1.06
CA VAL A 92 -5.56 -10.76 1.52
C VAL A 92 -4.24 -10.31 2.11
N LEU A 93 -3.93 -10.72 3.36
CA LEU A 93 -2.65 -10.41 3.99
C LEU A 93 -1.50 -11.04 3.22
N VAL A 94 -0.32 -10.43 3.24
CA VAL A 94 0.84 -10.99 2.53
C VAL A 94 1.26 -12.33 3.13
N GLU A 95 1.15 -12.51 4.46
CA GLU A 95 1.38 -13.81 5.10
C GLU A 95 0.41 -14.91 4.63
N ASP A 96 -0.86 -14.58 4.37
CA ASP A 96 -1.85 -15.57 3.89
C ASP A 96 -1.55 -15.98 2.43
N ILE A 97 -1.09 -15.02 1.60
CA ILE A 97 -0.62 -15.29 0.24
C ILE A 97 0.58 -16.24 0.26
N LEU A 98 1.53 -15.99 1.17
CA LEU A 98 2.72 -16.82 1.31
C LEU A 98 2.38 -18.21 1.82
N ALA A 99 1.52 -18.31 2.84
CA ALA A 99 1.06 -19.59 3.38
C ALA A 99 0.38 -20.44 2.30
N ASP A 100 -0.51 -19.84 1.50
CA ASP A 100 -1.18 -20.53 0.38
C ASP A 100 -0.20 -20.91 -0.74
N ALA A 101 0.89 -20.16 -0.93
CA ALA A 101 1.99 -20.51 -1.82
C ALA A 101 2.95 -21.58 -1.25
N GLY A 102 2.78 -22.00 0.00
CA GLY A 102 3.69 -22.93 0.67
C GLY A 102 5.05 -22.30 1.01
N LEU A 103 5.07 -20.98 1.25
CA LEU A 103 6.24 -20.18 1.54
C LEU A 103 6.14 -19.54 2.93
N ASP A 104 7.27 -19.33 3.59
CA ASP A 104 7.36 -18.57 4.84
C ASP A 104 8.16 -17.28 4.62
N ARG A 105 9.49 -17.37 4.55
CA ARG A 105 10.36 -16.20 4.31
C ARG A 105 11.36 -16.51 3.19
N PRO A 106 10.97 -16.33 1.91
CA PRO A 106 11.81 -16.73 0.78
C PRO A 106 13.11 -15.93 0.68
N THR A 107 13.03 -14.62 0.89
CA THR A 107 14.14 -13.65 0.85
C THR A 107 13.80 -12.42 1.69
N ASP A 108 14.76 -11.53 1.91
CA ASP A 108 14.59 -10.35 2.78
C ASP A 108 13.86 -9.17 2.12
N PHE A 109 13.75 -9.15 0.80
CA PHE A 109 13.16 -8.05 0.04
C PHE A 109 12.13 -8.54 -0.97
N VAL A 110 11.19 -7.67 -1.29
CA VAL A 110 10.15 -7.90 -2.29
C VAL A 110 10.10 -6.71 -3.25
N LEU A 111 10.10 -6.99 -4.55
CA LEU A 111 9.76 -6.06 -5.60
C LEU A 111 8.31 -6.32 -6.03
N ALA A 112 7.42 -5.38 -5.75
CA ALA A 112 6.04 -5.43 -6.21
C ALA A 112 5.96 -4.94 -7.67
N HIS A 113 5.22 -5.66 -8.51
CA HIS A 113 5.03 -5.33 -9.93
C HIS A 113 3.58 -5.04 -10.25
N CYS A 114 3.36 -4.14 -11.20
CA CYS A 114 2.05 -3.64 -11.57
C CYS A 114 1.79 -3.75 -13.08
N TYR A 115 0.52 -3.73 -13.47
CA TYR A 115 0.11 -3.81 -14.87
C TYR A 115 0.56 -2.62 -15.71
N ASP A 116 0.72 -1.45 -15.11
CA ASP A 116 1.20 -0.22 -15.76
C ASP A 116 2.74 -0.12 -15.81
N LYS A 117 3.45 -1.22 -15.51
CA LYS A 117 4.92 -1.30 -15.39
C LYS A 117 5.49 -0.53 -14.20
N TYR A 118 4.65 0.00 -13.31
CA TYR A 118 5.12 0.50 -12.03
C TYR A 118 5.70 -0.64 -11.20
N SER A 119 6.70 -0.32 -10.38
CA SER A 119 7.25 -1.23 -9.38
C SER A 119 7.74 -0.47 -8.17
N THR A 120 7.82 -1.15 -7.03
CA THR A 120 8.36 -0.58 -5.78
C THR A 120 8.90 -1.70 -4.90
N ASN A 121 10.01 -1.43 -4.23
CA ASN A 121 10.67 -2.35 -3.32
C ASN A 121 10.18 -2.16 -1.89
N VAL A 122 10.05 -3.25 -1.14
CA VAL A 122 9.67 -3.23 0.27
C VAL A 122 10.44 -4.36 0.99
N PRO A 123 11.03 -4.11 2.16
CA PRO A 123 11.56 -5.18 3.00
C PRO A 123 10.44 -6.18 3.37
N LEU A 124 10.73 -7.48 3.35
CA LEU A 124 9.73 -8.50 3.70
C LEU A 124 9.21 -8.30 5.13
N ALA A 125 10.05 -7.83 6.04
CA ALA A 125 9.66 -7.53 7.43
C ALA A 125 8.57 -6.45 7.55
N ASP A 126 8.37 -5.63 6.51
CA ASP A 126 7.31 -4.62 6.44
C ASP A 126 6.04 -5.13 5.75
N LEU A 127 6.09 -6.33 5.17
CA LEU A 127 4.92 -6.95 4.55
C LEU A 127 4.22 -7.96 5.46
N LEU A 128 4.93 -8.54 6.43
CA LEU A 128 4.42 -9.58 7.32
C LEU A 128 3.77 -9.02 8.60
N SER A 129 3.13 -9.91 9.36
CA SER A 129 2.56 -9.62 10.69
C SER A 129 1.43 -8.58 10.65
N GLY A 130 0.53 -8.69 9.68
CA GLY A 130 -0.62 -7.81 9.52
C GLY A 130 -0.28 -6.37 9.15
N LYS A 131 0.94 -6.13 8.65
CA LYS A 131 1.40 -4.82 8.21
C LYS A 131 0.96 -4.48 6.79
N ALA A 132 0.90 -5.47 5.90
CA ALA A 132 0.54 -5.24 4.49
C ALA A 132 -0.48 -6.25 3.97
N MET A 133 -1.13 -5.87 2.87
CA MET A 133 -2.06 -6.72 2.14
C MET A 133 -2.13 -6.38 0.67
N VAL A 134 -2.64 -7.32 -0.12
CA VAL A 134 -3.24 -7.00 -1.42
C VAL A 134 -4.70 -6.65 -1.17
N ALA A 135 -4.98 -5.33 -1.13
CA ALA A 135 -6.32 -4.80 -0.92
C ALA A 135 -7.18 -4.92 -2.18
N LEU A 136 -8.45 -5.28 -1.98
CA LEU A 136 -9.47 -5.48 -3.02
C LEU A 136 -10.63 -4.49 -2.87
N THR A 137 -10.89 -4.03 -1.64
CA THR A 137 -11.94 -3.06 -1.34
C THR A 137 -11.41 -1.90 -0.50
N TYR A 138 -12.09 -0.76 -0.61
CA TYR A 138 -11.85 0.45 0.16
C TYR A 138 -13.20 1.03 0.58
N ALA A 139 -13.36 1.36 1.86
CA ALA A 139 -14.60 1.90 2.43
C ALA A 139 -15.84 1.03 2.09
N GLY A 140 -15.68 -0.29 2.15
CA GLY A 140 -16.76 -1.26 1.90
C GLY A 140 -17.17 -1.43 0.44
N LYS A 141 -16.44 -0.82 -0.51
CA LYS A 141 -16.71 -0.93 -1.96
C LYS A 141 -15.50 -1.50 -2.69
N PRO A 142 -15.69 -2.21 -3.82
CA PRO A 142 -14.57 -2.58 -4.68
C PRO A 142 -13.70 -1.37 -5.02
N LEU A 143 -12.38 -1.57 -5.09
CA LEU A 143 -11.46 -0.50 -5.46
C LEU A 143 -11.85 0.09 -6.82
N SER A 144 -11.97 1.41 -6.87
CA SER A 144 -12.11 2.11 -8.15
C SER A 144 -10.84 1.93 -8.98
N ARG A 145 -10.98 2.02 -10.30
CA ARG A 145 -9.85 1.90 -11.23
C ARG A 145 -8.73 2.88 -10.89
N ASP A 146 -9.07 4.13 -10.57
CA ASP A 146 -8.11 5.19 -10.25
C ASP A 146 -7.34 4.95 -8.94
N HIS A 147 -7.94 4.22 -8.00
CA HIS A 147 -7.31 3.83 -6.74
C HIS A 147 -6.59 2.48 -6.79
N GLY A 148 -6.44 1.89 -7.98
CA GLY A 148 -5.68 0.65 -8.17
C GLY A 148 -6.56 -0.58 -8.37
N GLY A 149 -7.86 -0.43 -8.59
CA GLY A 149 -8.75 -1.55 -8.88
C GLY A 149 -8.32 -2.35 -10.11
N PRO A 150 -8.42 -3.70 -10.08
CA PRO A 150 -9.18 -4.47 -9.10
C PRO A 150 -8.41 -4.81 -7.81
N ALA A 151 -7.09 -4.64 -7.78
CA ALA A 151 -6.26 -4.97 -6.62
C ALA A 151 -5.03 -4.05 -6.51
N ARG A 152 -4.69 -3.65 -5.28
CA ARG A 152 -3.47 -2.88 -4.99
C ARG A 152 -2.70 -3.49 -3.82
N LEU A 153 -1.39 -3.30 -3.80
CA LEU A 153 -0.62 -3.45 -2.58
C LEU A 153 -0.94 -2.29 -1.62
N LEU A 154 -1.07 -2.60 -0.34
CA LEU A 154 -1.23 -1.66 0.76
C LEU A 154 -0.12 -1.89 1.78
N VAL A 155 0.75 -0.89 1.96
CA VAL A 155 1.81 -0.79 2.98
C VAL A 155 1.63 0.56 3.67
N PRO A 156 0.75 0.65 4.68
CA PRO A 156 0.19 1.91 5.15
C PRO A 156 1.16 2.72 6.03
N HIS A 157 2.13 2.06 6.67
CA HIS A 157 3.10 2.71 7.56
C HIS A 157 4.29 3.35 6.83
N LEU A 158 4.46 3.06 5.53
CA LEU A 158 5.42 3.74 4.66
C LEU A 158 4.70 4.77 3.80
N TYR A 159 5.46 5.67 3.18
CA TYR A 159 4.90 6.59 2.21
C TYR A 159 4.18 5.85 1.09
N PHE A 160 3.03 6.41 0.69
CA PHE A 160 2.01 5.68 -0.06
C PHE A 160 2.42 5.27 -1.49
N TRP A 161 3.59 5.72 -1.99
CA TRP A 161 4.14 5.20 -3.24
C TRP A 161 4.56 3.72 -3.11
N LYS A 162 4.90 3.26 -1.90
CA LYS A 162 5.14 1.84 -1.58
C LYS A 162 3.87 0.98 -1.70
N SER A 163 2.70 1.60 -1.62
CA SER A 163 1.40 0.94 -1.81
C SER A 163 1.04 0.88 -3.29
N ALA A 164 1.68 -0.03 -4.04
CA ALA A 164 1.57 -0.10 -5.50
C ALA A 164 0.15 -0.36 -6.02
N LYS A 165 -0.33 0.43 -7.00
CA LYS A 165 -1.65 0.27 -7.64
C LYS A 165 -1.61 -0.78 -8.75
N TRP A 166 -2.74 -1.47 -9.02
CA TRP A 166 -2.86 -2.46 -10.10
C TRP A 166 -1.80 -3.57 -10.00
N VAL A 167 -1.60 -4.09 -8.78
CA VAL A 167 -0.56 -5.08 -8.49
C VAL A 167 -0.86 -6.40 -9.20
N ASN A 168 0.19 -7.01 -9.75
CA ASN A 168 0.11 -8.30 -10.45
C ASN A 168 1.17 -9.31 -9.99
N ALA A 169 2.20 -8.89 -9.26
CA ALA A 169 3.15 -9.83 -8.69
C ALA A 169 3.88 -9.29 -7.46
N LEU A 170 4.31 -10.22 -6.60
CA LEU A 170 5.34 -10.01 -5.59
C LEU A 170 6.53 -10.88 -5.94
N GLN A 171 7.66 -10.23 -6.25
CA GLN A 171 8.91 -10.90 -6.57
C GLN A 171 9.86 -10.81 -5.38
N PHE A 172 10.19 -11.95 -4.80
CA PHE A 172 11.12 -12.08 -3.68
C PHE A 172 12.55 -12.03 -4.21
N THR A 173 13.34 -11.07 -3.70
CA THR A 173 14.73 -10.80 -4.08
C THR A 173 15.66 -10.81 -2.87
N THR A 174 16.92 -11.20 -3.08
CA THR A 174 17.96 -11.24 -2.03
C THR A 174 18.62 -9.88 -1.77
N ARG A 175 18.33 -8.88 -2.61
CA ARG A 175 18.81 -7.51 -2.49
C ARG A 175 17.63 -6.55 -2.55
N ASP A 176 17.82 -5.40 -1.93
CA ASP A 176 16.90 -4.29 -2.05
C ASP A 176 17.10 -3.61 -3.42
N GLU A 177 16.30 -4.02 -4.40
CA GLU A 177 16.40 -3.54 -5.78
C GLU A 177 15.45 -2.37 -5.98
N PRO A 178 15.91 -1.18 -6.41
CA PRO A 178 15.04 -0.01 -6.53
C PRO A 178 13.92 -0.25 -7.54
N GLY A 179 12.70 0.17 -7.17
CA GLY A 179 11.56 0.23 -8.08
C GLY A 179 11.55 1.50 -8.92
N PHE A 180 10.35 1.91 -9.35
CA PHE A 180 10.17 3.04 -10.23
C PHE A 180 10.62 4.35 -9.56
N TRP A 181 9.97 4.78 -8.48
CA TRP A 181 10.29 6.08 -7.87
C TRP A 181 11.66 6.08 -7.18
N GLU A 182 12.06 4.95 -6.61
CA GLU A 182 13.36 4.81 -5.96
C GLU A 182 14.51 4.94 -6.97
N GLY A 183 14.32 4.46 -8.20
CA GLY A 183 15.23 4.72 -9.32
C GLY A 183 15.22 6.16 -9.85
N HIS A 184 14.22 6.96 -9.45
CA HIS A 184 14.06 8.37 -9.86
C HIS A 184 14.29 9.35 -8.70
N GLY A 185 15.06 8.95 -7.69
CA GLY A 185 15.51 9.84 -6.61
C GLY A 185 14.64 9.85 -5.36
N TYR A 186 13.63 8.99 -5.26
CA TYR A 186 12.89 8.80 -4.01
C TYR A 186 13.70 7.93 -3.05
N HIS A 187 13.42 8.07 -1.76
CA HIS A 187 14.11 7.30 -0.73
C HIS A 187 13.81 5.80 -0.85
N ILE A 188 14.82 4.94 -0.61
CA ILE A 188 14.68 3.48 -0.79
C ILE A 188 13.67 2.84 0.18
N TYR A 189 13.62 3.32 1.43
CA TYR A 189 12.69 2.84 2.47
C TYR A 189 11.37 3.64 2.51
N GLY A 190 11.41 4.96 2.75
CA GLY A 190 10.23 5.82 2.63
C GLY A 190 9.40 5.93 3.91
N ASP A 191 10.04 6.12 5.07
CA ASP A 191 9.36 6.36 6.34
C ASP A 191 8.80 7.79 6.43
N PRO A 192 7.48 7.99 6.57
CA PRO A 192 6.89 9.32 6.64
C PRO A 192 7.21 10.05 7.94
N TRP A 193 7.46 9.36 9.04
CA TRP A 193 7.79 9.97 10.33
C TRP A 193 9.21 10.49 10.39
N ARG A 194 10.09 9.94 9.56
CA ARG A 194 11.48 10.37 9.41
C ARG A 194 11.68 11.29 8.21
N GLU A 195 10.60 11.70 7.55
CA GLU A 195 10.60 12.54 6.36
C GLU A 195 11.51 12.00 5.23
N GLN A 196 11.62 10.69 5.11
CA GLN A 196 12.44 10.02 4.10
C GLN A 196 11.76 10.10 2.72
N ARG A 197 11.84 11.24 2.05
CA ARG A 197 11.15 11.49 0.78
C ARG A 197 12.05 11.16 -0.41
N TYR A 198 13.32 11.57 -0.33
CA TYR A 198 14.30 11.50 -1.39
C TYR A 198 15.55 10.74 -0.96
N THR A 199 16.38 10.33 -1.94
CA THR A 199 17.56 9.47 -1.72
C THR A 199 18.57 9.98 -0.68
N ASN A 200 18.60 11.30 -0.43
CA ASN A 200 19.58 11.93 0.45
C ASN A 200 19.00 12.41 1.79
N ASP A 201 17.75 12.06 2.10
CA ASP A 201 17.09 12.38 3.37
C ASP A 201 17.49 11.42 4.50
#